data_AF-A0A4P1QFW8-F1
#
_entry.id   AF-A0A4P1QFW8-F1
#
_cell.length_a   1.000
_cell.length_b   1.000
_cell.length_c   1.000
_cell.angle_alpha   90.00
_cell.angle_beta   90.00
_cell.angle_gamma   90.00
#
_symmetry.space_group_name_H-M   'P 1'
#
loop_
_entity.id
_entity.type
_entity.pdbx_description
1 polymer ?
#
loop_
_entity_poly.entity_id
_entity_poly.type
_entity_poly.pdbx_seq_one_letter_code
_entity_poly.pdbx_strand_id
1 'polypeptide(L)'
;MKRKFLINLPLLSTLSFVPTISMVSCKSEDYEKLLTDDYDMPIETKKYNFLSSEVVSIKEIYDNTLTPLFIEVKNNYFQYKKYASVFSREFSFLKNKLRELRIVQTIPNNQEKIYEFQKKWLLEPNKENKIESDSLFAKYISKFLLIYQDVNAVLVDINLKLDSQEFMDHLLVIDGRLSGKDINIAKLEASLKSVWNLAKLLIYDPNRITKEEDLDKVNLESDKTSHNHSHAIINLTNELGLWHKKLGENYKLEKDTYIAAFKQMISHIVDNPNQLAVNSNQQKALEALSKIFETTTQIVGGVSQEINKDWKLESEDFKKKGQSLLDELKKKLTIIRDSQGLKNIVDFD
;
A
#
# COMPACT_ATOMS: atom_id res chain seq x y z
N MET A 1 43.72 32.85 -40.11
CA MET A 1 44.09 32.73 -38.68
C MET A 1 42.79 32.51 -37.91
N LYS A 2 42.46 31.29 -37.45
CA LYS A 2 42.79 30.71 -36.12
C LYS A 2 42.52 31.74 -35.00
N ARG A 3 41.60 31.55 -34.05
CA ARG A 3 41.31 30.33 -33.28
C ARG A 3 39.83 30.20 -32.89
N LYS A 4 39.34 28.98 -32.99
CA LYS A 4 38.18 28.43 -32.28
C LYS A 4 38.55 28.27 -30.80
N PHE A 5 37.68 28.68 -29.88
CA PHE A 5 37.66 28.13 -28.53
C PHE A 5 36.51 27.11 -28.47
N LEU A 6 36.91 25.84 -28.55
CA LEU A 6 36.12 24.71 -28.07
C LEU A 6 36.17 24.74 -26.55
N ILE A 7 35.02 24.95 -25.91
CA ILE A 7 34.85 24.59 -24.50
C ILE A 7 33.95 23.35 -24.51
N ASN A 8 34.61 22.20 -24.36
CA ASN A 8 33.98 20.96 -23.93
C ASN A 8 33.42 21.19 -22.52
N LEU A 9 32.10 21.10 -22.35
CA LEU A 9 31.53 20.82 -21.04
C LEU A 9 31.24 19.31 -20.96
N PRO A 10 31.78 18.60 -19.95
CA PRO A 10 31.50 17.19 -19.76
C PRO A 10 30.10 16.98 -19.19
N LEU A 11 29.45 15.92 -19.66
CA LEU A 11 28.39 15.22 -18.94
C LEU A 11 28.88 14.87 -17.52
N LEU A 12 28.13 15.32 -16.52
CA LEU A 12 28.00 14.77 -15.17
C LEU A 12 26.58 15.16 -14.72
N SER A 13 25.55 14.35 -14.93
CA SER A 13 25.14 13.26 -14.06
C SER A 13 25.09 13.63 -12.57
N THR A 14 24.25 14.58 -12.21
CA THR A 14 23.57 14.61 -10.90
C THR A 14 22.17 15.17 -11.10
N LEU A 15 21.25 14.32 -11.57
CA LEU A 15 19.83 14.50 -11.27
C LEU A 15 19.71 14.32 -9.75
N SER A 16 19.89 15.41 -9.02
CA SER A 16 19.48 15.49 -7.63
C SER A 16 17.98 15.25 -7.61
N PHE A 17 17.61 14.01 -7.29
CA PHE A 17 16.29 13.65 -6.75
C PHE A 17 16.06 14.55 -5.53
N VAL A 18 15.51 15.73 -5.78
CA VAL A 18 14.74 16.43 -4.77
C VAL A 18 13.48 15.61 -4.64
N PRO A 19 13.19 14.99 -3.49
CA PRO A 19 11.87 14.44 -3.27
C PRO A 19 10.96 15.66 -3.33
N THR A 20 10.20 15.78 -4.41
CA THR A 20 9.04 16.67 -4.43
C THR A 20 8.21 16.28 -3.23
N ILE A 21 8.32 17.10 -2.19
CA ILE A 21 7.36 17.18 -1.10
C ILE A 21 6.05 17.38 -1.84
N SER A 22 5.30 16.30 -1.97
CA SER A 22 3.91 16.32 -2.40
C SER A 22 3.21 17.19 -1.37
N MET A 23 3.16 18.49 -1.67
CA MET A 23 2.20 19.40 -1.07
C MET A 23 0.87 18.69 -1.23
N VAL A 24 0.29 18.32 -0.09
CA VAL A 24 -1.07 17.81 0.00
C VAL A 24 -1.94 18.91 -0.59
N SER A 25 -2.18 18.79 -1.90
CA SER A 25 -3.22 19.49 -2.58
C SER A 25 -4.48 19.19 -1.77
N CYS A 26 -5.14 20.22 -1.24
CA CYS A 26 -6.53 20.17 -0.81
C CYS A 26 -7.45 19.88 -2.01
N LYS A 27 -7.18 18.79 -2.74
CA LYS A 27 -8.20 18.07 -3.47
C LYS A 27 -8.75 17.06 -2.48
N SER A 28 -10.07 16.97 -2.38
CA SER A 28 -10.72 15.85 -1.70
C SER A 28 -10.02 14.57 -2.15
N GLU A 29 -9.48 13.80 -1.19
CA GLU A 29 -9.05 12.45 -1.50
C GLU A 29 -10.24 11.73 -2.14
N ASP A 30 -10.00 11.08 -3.28
CA ASP A 30 -10.97 10.50 -4.22
C ASP A 30 -11.76 9.30 -3.64
N TYR A 31 -11.95 9.25 -2.31
CA TYR A 31 -12.62 8.16 -1.61
C TYR A 31 -14.15 8.34 -1.53
N GLU A 32 -14.69 9.54 -1.80
CA GLU A 32 -16.15 9.78 -1.83
C GLU A 32 -16.79 9.42 -3.18
N LYS A 33 -16.00 9.31 -4.26
CA LYS A 33 -16.49 8.89 -5.59
C LYS A 33 -16.59 7.38 -5.79
N LEU A 34 -16.22 6.56 -4.80
CA LEU A 34 -16.27 5.09 -4.89
C LEU A 34 -17.71 4.50 -4.87
N LEU A 35 -18.74 5.34 -4.86
CA LEU A 35 -20.16 4.93 -4.93
C LEU A 35 -20.97 5.69 -5.99
N THR A 36 -20.34 6.54 -6.79
CA THR A 36 -20.98 7.21 -7.93
C THR A 36 -20.04 7.15 -9.11
N ASP A 37 -20.29 6.19 -9.99
CA ASP A 37 -19.89 6.27 -11.39
C ASP A 37 -20.31 7.65 -11.92
N ASP A 38 -19.38 8.60 -11.98
CA ASP A 38 -19.54 9.88 -12.68
C ASP A 38 -18.14 10.49 -12.93
N TYR A 39 -17.31 9.71 -13.62
CA TYR A 39 -16.33 10.27 -14.53
C TYR A 39 -16.79 9.92 -15.94
N ASP A 40 -17.51 10.86 -16.54
CA ASP A 40 -17.98 10.86 -17.92
C ASP A 40 -16.80 11.13 -18.90
N MET A 41 -15.66 10.47 -18.68
CA MET A 41 -14.66 10.31 -19.72
C MET A 41 -15.02 9.02 -20.46
N PRO A 42 -15.25 9.05 -21.78
CA PRO A 42 -15.44 7.82 -22.53
C PRO A 42 -14.16 6.99 -22.39
N ILE A 43 -14.21 5.95 -21.57
CA ILE A 43 -13.21 4.90 -21.58
C ILE A 43 -13.37 4.25 -22.95
N GLU A 44 -12.47 4.57 -23.88
CA GLU A 44 -12.35 3.81 -25.13
C GLU A 44 -12.02 2.36 -24.73
N THR A 45 -13.07 1.55 -24.66
CA THR A 45 -12.92 0.11 -24.44
C THR A 45 -12.36 -0.47 -25.73
N LYS A 46 -11.02 -0.58 -25.81
CA LYS A 46 -10.37 -1.33 -26.89
C LYS A 46 -11.05 -2.70 -26.95
N LYS A 47 -11.59 -3.05 -28.13
CA LYS A 47 -12.16 -4.37 -28.37
C LYS A 47 -11.04 -5.33 -28.77
N TYR A 48 -10.85 -6.40 -27.99
CA TYR A 48 -9.90 -7.46 -28.31
C TYR A 48 -10.63 -8.63 -28.95
N ASN A 49 -10.24 -8.96 -30.19
CA ASN A 49 -10.68 -10.14 -30.89
C ASN A 49 -9.47 -11.09 -31.04
N PHE A 50 -9.38 -12.08 -30.16
CA PHE A 50 -8.32 -13.10 -30.20
C PHE A 50 -8.75 -14.27 -31.08
N LEU A 51 -7.79 -14.85 -31.81
CA LEU A 51 -8.02 -15.95 -32.76
C LEU A 51 -7.53 -17.29 -32.20
N SER A 52 -6.44 -17.31 -31.44
CA SER A 52 -5.86 -18.51 -30.82
C SER A 52 -6.73 -18.98 -29.65
N SER A 53 -7.08 -20.26 -29.66
CA SER A 53 -7.83 -20.89 -28.56
C SER A 53 -7.03 -20.88 -27.25
N GLU A 54 -5.71 -20.98 -27.32
CA GLU A 54 -4.82 -20.85 -26.16
C GLU A 54 -4.93 -19.46 -25.53
N VAL A 55 -4.90 -18.39 -26.34
CA VAL A 55 -5.02 -17.02 -25.83
C VAL A 55 -6.43 -16.72 -25.32
N VAL A 56 -7.47 -17.22 -26.00
CA VAL A 56 -8.86 -17.13 -25.51
C VAL A 56 -8.96 -17.75 -24.12
N SER A 57 -8.36 -18.92 -23.89
CA SER A 57 -8.39 -19.54 -22.56
C SER A 57 -7.65 -18.74 -21.47
N ILE A 58 -6.58 -18.02 -21.82
CA ILE A 58 -5.89 -17.13 -20.87
C ILE A 58 -6.73 -15.88 -20.58
N LYS A 59 -7.41 -15.34 -21.60
CA LYS A 59 -8.37 -14.24 -21.43
C LYS A 59 -9.50 -14.65 -20.48
N GLU A 60 -10.03 -15.86 -20.61
CA GLU A 60 -11.06 -16.38 -19.70
C GLU A 60 -10.57 -16.45 -18.26
N ILE A 61 -9.32 -16.88 -18.01
CA ILE A 61 -8.71 -16.81 -16.66
C ILE A 61 -8.66 -15.36 -16.17
N TYR A 62 -8.25 -14.42 -17.03
CA TYR A 62 -8.17 -13.01 -16.68
C TYR A 62 -9.54 -12.40 -16.31
N ASP A 63 -10.57 -12.65 -17.13
CA ASP A 63 -11.91 -12.09 -16.95
C ASP A 63 -12.69 -12.76 -15.81
N ASN A 64 -12.61 -14.09 -15.70
CA ASN A 64 -13.49 -14.87 -14.83
C ASN A 64 -12.85 -15.25 -13.49
N THR A 65 -11.53 -15.11 -13.36
CA THR A 65 -10.82 -15.54 -12.13
C THR A 65 -9.92 -14.45 -11.59
N LEU A 66 -9.03 -13.89 -12.41
CA LEU A 66 -8.02 -12.93 -11.95
C LEU A 66 -8.66 -11.60 -11.53
N THR A 67 -9.41 -10.99 -12.44
CA THR A 67 -10.07 -9.70 -12.17
C THR A 67 -11.11 -9.83 -11.04
N PRO A 68 -11.96 -10.87 -10.99
CA PRO A 68 -12.86 -11.09 -9.86
C PRO A 68 -12.15 -11.28 -8.52
N LEU A 69 -11.07 -12.06 -8.47
CA LEU A 69 -10.29 -12.24 -7.23
C LEU A 69 -9.66 -10.91 -6.77
N PHE A 70 -9.08 -10.15 -7.70
CA PHE A 70 -8.56 -8.81 -7.39
C PHE A 70 -9.66 -7.90 -6.80
N ILE A 71 -10.84 -7.88 -7.41
CA ILE A 71 -11.99 -7.09 -6.92
C ILE A 71 -12.42 -7.57 -5.52
N GLU A 72 -12.46 -8.88 -5.27
CA GLU A 72 -12.82 -9.46 -3.98
C GLU A 72 -11.85 -8.99 -2.88
N VAL A 73 -10.53 -9.10 -3.12
CA VAL A 73 -9.48 -8.66 -2.20
C VAL A 73 -9.53 -7.15 -1.97
N LYS A 74 -9.69 -6.37 -3.05
CA LYS A 74 -9.82 -4.91 -3.00
C LYS A 74 -11.02 -4.48 -2.16
N ASN A 75 -12.18 -5.11 -2.37
CA ASN A 75 -13.40 -4.79 -1.63
C ASN A 75 -13.27 -5.11 -0.14
N ASN A 76 -12.66 -6.25 0.19
CA ASN A 76 -12.34 -6.60 1.57
C ASN A 76 -11.42 -5.56 2.22
N TYR A 77 -10.34 -5.17 1.54
CA TYR A 77 -9.45 -4.11 2.02
C TYR A 77 -10.17 -2.75 2.14
N PHE A 78 -11.09 -2.40 1.25
CA PHE A 78 -11.81 -1.12 1.34
C PHE A 78 -12.72 -1.01 2.56
N GLN A 79 -13.31 -2.11 3.03
CA GLN A 79 -14.04 -2.10 4.31
C GLN A 79 -13.10 -1.77 5.48
N TYR A 80 -11.88 -2.31 5.46
CA TYR A 80 -10.83 -2.01 6.42
C TYR A 80 -10.36 -0.54 6.32
N LYS A 81 -10.09 -0.09 5.09
CA LYS A 81 -9.56 1.23 4.74
C LYS A 81 -10.41 2.37 5.30
N LYS A 82 -11.74 2.22 5.37
CA LYS A 82 -12.66 3.23 5.93
C LYS A 82 -12.25 3.72 7.32
N TYR A 83 -11.70 2.83 8.16
CA TYR A 83 -11.27 3.18 9.52
C TYR A 83 -9.78 3.47 9.58
N ALA A 84 -8.96 2.69 8.87
CA ALA A 84 -7.51 2.86 8.83
C ALA A 84 -7.10 4.22 8.24
N SER A 85 -7.84 4.74 7.25
CA SER A 85 -7.61 6.07 6.67
C SER A 85 -7.81 7.19 7.69
N VAL A 86 -8.90 7.12 8.47
CA VAL A 86 -9.18 8.07 9.55
C VAL A 86 -8.06 8.02 10.58
N PHE A 87 -7.67 6.82 11.04
CA PHE A 87 -6.56 6.68 11.97
C PHE A 87 -5.27 7.30 11.40
N SER A 88 -4.86 6.91 10.19
CA SER A 88 -3.65 7.41 9.53
C SER A 88 -3.61 8.93 9.44
N ARG A 89 -4.71 9.54 8.98
CA ARG A 89 -4.84 11.00 8.82
C ARG A 89 -4.78 11.72 10.16
N GLU A 90 -5.62 11.32 11.12
CA GLU A 90 -5.72 12.00 12.41
C GLU A 90 -4.45 11.82 13.25
N PHE A 91 -3.80 10.66 13.16
CA PHE A 91 -2.50 10.42 13.80
C PHE A 91 -1.38 11.27 13.17
N SER A 92 -1.38 11.42 11.84
CA SER A 92 -0.43 12.30 11.14
C SER A 92 -0.64 13.77 11.51
N PHE A 93 -1.90 14.22 11.60
CA PHE A 93 -2.23 15.56 12.08
C PHE A 93 -1.77 15.78 13.52
N LEU A 94 -2.08 14.85 14.41
CA LEU A 94 -1.62 14.90 15.79
C LEU A 94 -0.09 15.08 15.87
N LYS A 95 0.65 14.24 15.14
CA LYS A 95 2.12 14.29 15.09
C LYS A 95 2.65 15.65 14.63
N ASN A 96 2.13 16.17 13.51
CA ASN A 96 2.55 17.45 12.96
C ASN A 96 2.20 18.63 13.88
N LYS A 97 0.98 18.64 14.44
CA LYS A 97 0.52 19.73 15.31
C LYS A 97 1.29 19.77 16.62
N LEU A 98 1.60 18.61 17.21
CA LEU A 98 2.47 18.57 18.40
C LEU A 98 3.88 19.06 18.09
N ARG A 99 4.40 18.82 16.88
CA ARG A 99 5.73 19.32 16.46
C ARG A 99 5.72 20.84 16.33
N GLU A 100 4.70 21.40 15.71
CA GLU A 100 4.49 22.85 15.61
C GLU A 100 4.35 23.48 17.00
N LEU A 101 3.51 22.90 17.85
CA LEU A 101 3.25 23.38 19.21
C LEU A 101 4.50 23.36 20.08
N ARG A 102 5.30 22.29 19.99
CA ARG A 102 6.59 22.20 20.69
C ARG A 102 7.52 23.36 20.34
N ILE A 103 7.58 23.78 19.08
CA ILE A 103 8.49 24.83 18.62
C ILE A 103 8.08 26.20 19.16
N VAL A 104 6.77 26.44 19.34
CA VAL A 104 6.24 27.73 19.79
C VAL A 104 6.10 27.85 21.31
N GLN A 105 6.36 26.78 22.07
CA GLN A 105 6.36 26.87 23.53
C GLN A 105 7.51 27.76 24.02
N THR A 106 7.18 28.77 24.81
CA THR A 106 8.15 29.72 25.39
C THR A 106 8.80 29.20 26.67
N ILE A 107 8.15 28.24 27.34
CA ILE A 107 8.64 27.62 28.58
C ILE A 107 9.43 26.34 28.24
N PRO A 108 10.76 26.28 28.50
CA PRO A 108 11.59 25.13 28.12
C PRO A 108 11.11 23.79 28.69
N ASN A 109 10.65 23.76 29.94
CA ASN A 109 10.11 22.54 30.54
C ASN A 109 8.87 22.02 29.80
N ASN A 110 8.01 22.90 29.31
CA ASN A 110 6.83 22.50 28.54
C ASN A 110 7.23 21.93 27.18
N GLN A 111 8.19 22.57 26.50
CA GLN A 111 8.76 22.07 25.27
C GLN A 111 9.32 20.65 25.45
N GLU A 112 10.06 20.41 26.53
CA GLU A 112 10.65 19.10 26.84
C GLU A 112 9.58 18.04 27.09
N LYS A 113 8.51 18.36 27.83
CA LYS A 113 7.42 17.41 28.09
C LYS A 113 6.67 17.00 26.82
N ILE A 114 6.48 17.92 25.88
CA ILE A 114 5.91 17.61 24.56
C ILE A 114 6.90 16.73 23.78
N TYR A 115 8.19 17.09 23.78
CA TYR A 115 9.23 16.33 23.09
C TYR A 115 9.32 14.88 23.55
N GLU A 116 9.36 14.64 24.87
CA GLU A 116 9.44 13.29 25.45
C GLU A 116 8.22 12.43 25.08
N PHE A 117 7.03 13.02 25.07
CA PHE A 117 5.83 12.33 24.57
C PHE A 117 5.97 11.95 23.10
N GLN A 118 6.39 12.89 22.26
CA GLN A 118 6.57 12.66 20.82
C GLN A 118 7.63 11.59 20.52
N LYS A 119 8.75 11.63 21.26
CA LYS A 119 9.85 10.66 21.13
C LYS A 119 9.37 9.24 21.43
N LYS A 120 8.68 9.05 22.56
CA LYS A 120 8.19 7.74 22.99
C LYS A 120 7.04 7.24 22.11
N TRP A 121 6.00 8.05 21.92
CA TRP A 121 4.72 7.57 21.38
C TRP A 121 4.51 7.82 19.90
N LEU A 122 5.22 8.79 19.32
CA LEU A 122 5.07 9.19 17.91
C LEU A 122 6.34 8.94 17.08
N LEU A 123 7.33 8.29 17.70
CA LEU A 123 8.64 7.97 17.14
C LEU A 123 9.31 9.17 16.47
N GLU A 124 9.22 10.34 17.10
CA GLU A 124 9.96 11.48 16.56
C GLU A 124 11.46 11.29 16.75
N PRO A 125 12.27 11.52 15.70
CA PRO A 125 13.69 11.35 15.79
C PRO A 125 14.29 12.36 16.76
N ASN A 126 15.36 11.95 17.42
CA ASN A 126 16.16 12.83 18.25
C ASN A 126 16.99 13.81 17.41
N LYS A 127 17.78 14.66 18.08
CA LYS A 127 18.66 15.64 17.42
C LYS A 127 19.72 14.99 16.51
N GLU A 128 20.01 13.70 16.69
CA GLU A 128 20.92 12.89 15.87
C GLU A 128 20.17 12.10 14.76
N ASN A 129 18.89 12.40 14.52
CA ASN A 129 18.02 11.70 13.56
C ASN A 129 17.76 10.21 13.87
N LYS A 130 17.94 9.77 15.12
CA LYS A 130 17.68 8.41 15.58
C LYS A 130 16.31 8.29 16.25
N ILE A 131 15.62 7.18 16.02
CA ILE A 131 14.40 6.83 16.75
C ILE A 131 14.82 6.10 18.02
N GLU A 132 14.42 6.62 19.17
CA GLU A 132 14.70 6.03 20.48
C GLU A 132 13.37 5.90 21.22
N SER A 133 12.68 4.78 21.01
CA SER A 133 11.44 4.47 21.73
C SER A 133 11.46 3.03 22.21
N ASP A 134 11.12 2.83 23.48
CA ASP A 134 10.91 1.53 24.09
C ASP A 134 9.47 1.00 23.89
N SER A 135 8.55 1.84 23.40
CA SER A 135 7.14 1.45 23.20
C SER A 135 6.99 0.61 21.94
N LEU A 136 6.64 -0.67 22.12
CA LEU A 136 6.27 -1.57 21.03
C LEU A 136 4.99 -1.08 20.35
N PHE A 137 4.05 -0.52 21.12
CA PHE A 137 2.84 0.09 20.57
C PHE A 137 3.15 1.19 19.54
N ALA A 138 4.05 2.13 19.87
CA ALA A 138 4.46 3.19 18.94
C ALA A 138 5.16 2.62 17.69
N LYS A 139 6.05 1.65 17.87
CA LYS A 139 6.74 0.93 16.78
C LYS A 139 5.77 0.23 15.84
N TYR A 140 4.79 -0.49 16.37
CA TYR A 140 3.78 -1.18 15.58
C TYR A 140 2.81 -0.23 14.89
N ILE A 141 2.44 0.91 15.49
CA ILE A 141 1.70 1.96 14.77
C ILE A 141 2.48 2.42 13.54
N SER A 142 3.78 2.71 13.70
CA SER A 142 4.60 3.19 12.59
C SER A 142 4.69 2.17 11.46
N LYS A 143 4.91 0.89 11.78
CA LYS A 143 4.95 -0.18 10.77
C LYS A 143 3.60 -0.40 10.10
N PHE A 144 2.54 -0.46 10.88
CA PHE A 144 1.18 -0.55 10.39
C PHE A 144 0.87 0.56 9.37
N LEU A 145 1.19 1.81 9.69
CA LEU A 145 0.94 2.95 8.81
C LEU A 145 1.79 2.91 7.52
N LEU A 146 3.03 2.43 7.61
CA LEU A 146 3.92 2.27 6.46
C LEU A 146 3.38 1.22 5.48
N ILE A 147 3.04 0.02 5.97
CA ILE A 147 2.45 -1.02 5.12
C ILE A 147 1.08 -0.61 4.59
N TYR A 148 0.27 0.08 5.40
CA TYR A 148 -1.00 0.64 4.94
C TYR A 148 -0.84 1.64 3.78
N GLN A 149 0.21 2.46 3.80
CA GLN A 149 0.54 3.36 2.70
C GLN A 149 0.96 2.59 1.45
N ASP A 150 1.76 1.52 1.58
CA ASP A 150 2.16 0.69 0.45
C ASP A 150 0.97 0.00 -0.23
N VAL A 151 0.04 -0.54 0.56
CA VAL A 151 -1.18 -1.16 0.02
C VAL A 151 -1.94 -0.14 -0.83
N ASN A 152 -2.05 1.11 -0.35
CA ASN A 152 -2.70 2.17 -1.12
C ASN A 152 -1.95 2.53 -2.41
N ALA A 153 -0.63 2.66 -2.35
CA ALA A 153 0.20 2.98 -3.51
C ALA A 153 0.11 1.88 -4.58
N VAL A 154 0.24 0.61 -4.17
CA VAL A 154 0.14 -0.53 -5.07
C VAL A 154 -1.25 -0.65 -5.69
N LEU A 155 -2.32 -0.37 -4.95
CA LEU A 155 -3.67 -0.35 -5.53
C LEU A 155 -3.82 0.71 -6.61
N VAL A 156 -3.19 1.89 -6.45
CA VAL A 156 -3.15 2.91 -7.51
C VAL A 156 -2.41 2.38 -8.73
N ASP A 157 -1.22 1.81 -8.55
CA ASP A 157 -0.42 1.25 -9.64
C ASP A 157 -1.14 0.11 -10.37
N ILE A 158 -1.80 -0.77 -9.64
CA ILE A 158 -2.60 -1.87 -10.22
C ILE A 158 -3.77 -1.31 -11.03
N ASN A 159 -4.53 -0.35 -10.49
CA ASN A 159 -5.65 0.25 -11.23
C ASN A 159 -5.17 0.89 -12.54
N LEU A 160 -4.03 1.60 -12.53
CA LEU A 160 -3.45 2.16 -13.74
C LEU A 160 -3.14 1.09 -14.81
N LYS A 161 -2.66 -0.09 -14.40
CA LYS A 161 -2.37 -1.21 -15.30
C LYS A 161 -3.62 -1.89 -15.85
N LEU A 162 -4.70 -1.92 -15.06
CA LEU A 162 -6.00 -2.41 -15.51
C LEU A 162 -6.65 -1.43 -16.49
N ASP A 163 -6.59 -0.13 -16.18
CA ASP A 163 -7.14 0.95 -17.00
C ASP A 163 -6.40 1.07 -18.34
N SER A 164 -5.07 0.91 -18.34
CA SER A 164 -4.27 0.86 -19.57
C SER A 164 -4.49 -0.41 -20.40
N GLN A 165 -5.14 -1.43 -19.80
CA GLN A 165 -5.36 -2.75 -20.38
C GLN A 165 -4.05 -3.45 -20.78
N GLU A 166 -2.97 -3.21 -20.03
CA GLU A 166 -1.62 -3.71 -20.32
C GLU A 166 -1.59 -5.23 -20.49
N PHE A 167 -2.35 -5.96 -19.67
CA PHE A 167 -2.47 -7.42 -19.76
C PHE A 167 -3.02 -7.85 -21.13
N MET A 168 -4.08 -7.19 -21.60
CA MET A 168 -4.72 -7.51 -22.88
C MET A 168 -3.85 -7.12 -24.08
N ASP A 169 -3.13 -6.00 -23.99
CA ASP A 169 -2.17 -5.59 -25.02
C ASP A 169 -1.05 -6.64 -25.20
N HIS A 170 -0.56 -7.25 -24.11
CA HIS A 170 0.41 -8.34 -24.20
C HIS A 170 -0.20 -9.65 -24.73
N LEU A 171 -1.44 -9.97 -24.38
CA LEU A 171 -2.15 -11.10 -25.00
C LEU A 171 -2.31 -10.92 -26.51
N LEU A 172 -2.55 -9.70 -26.99
CA LEU A 172 -2.69 -9.42 -28.42
C LEU A 172 -1.40 -9.71 -29.21
N VAL A 173 -0.24 -9.44 -28.59
CA VAL A 173 1.07 -9.81 -29.17
C VAL A 173 1.22 -11.33 -29.24
N ILE A 174 0.84 -12.05 -28.18
CA ILE A 174 0.93 -13.52 -28.15
C ILE A 174 -0.01 -14.12 -29.21
N ASP A 175 -1.26 -13.66 -29.25
CA ASP A 175 -2.27 -14.09 -30.23
C ASP A 175 -1.83 -13.84 -31.67
N GLY A 176 -1.29 -12.64 -31.94
CA GLY A 176 -0.76 -12.30 -33.24
C GLY A 176 0.30 -13.29 -33.71
N ARG A 177 1.21 -13.68 -32.82
CA ARG A 177 2.28 -14.63 -33.14
C ARG A 177 1.73 -16.03 -33.40
N LEU A 178 0.83 -16.51 -32.55
CA LEU A 178 0.19 -17.83 -32.71
C LEU A 178 -0.69 -17.90 -33.96
N SER A 179 -1.23 -16.76 -34.39
CA SER A 179 -2.02 -16.63 -35.63
C SER A 179 -1.17 -16.44 -36.89
N GLY A 180 0.16 -16.56 -36.79
CA GLY A 180 1.08 -16.48 -37.94
C GLY A 180 1.51 -15.07 -38.34
N LYS A 181 1.24 -14.03 -37.54
CA LYS A 181 1.82 -12.70 -37.79
C LYS A 181 3.32 -12.71 -37.49
N ASP A 182 4.07 -11.95 -38.28
CA ASP A 182 5.51 -11.78 -38.09
C ASP A 182 5.81 -10.90 -36.87
N ILE A 183 5.79 -11.53 -35.70
CA ILE A 183 6.20 -10.96 -34.42
C ILE A 183 7.52 -11.59 -34.04
N ASN A 184 8.54 -10.78 -33.75
CA ASN A 184 9.84 -11.31 -33.39
C ASN A 184 9.80 -12.06 -32.04
N ILE A 185 10.75 -12.98 -31.87
CA ILE A 185 10.84 -13.86 -30.69
C ILE A 185 11.03 -13.06 -29.39
N ALA A 186 11.86 -12.01 -29.41
CA ALA A 186 12.10 -11.17 -28.23
C ALA A 186 10.83 -10.45 -27.73
N LYS A 187 9.96 -10.01 -28.65
CA LYS A 187 8.68 -9.37 -28.34
C LYS A 187 7.68 -10.38 -27.79
N LEU A 188 7.65 -11.60 -28.32
CA LEU A 188 6.86 -12.70 -27.75
C LEU A 188 7.33 -13.04 -26.33
N GLU A 189 8.63 -13.20 -26.12
CA GLU A 189 9.24 -13.44 -24.80
C GLU A 189 8.84 -12.36 -23.79
N ALA A 190 9.01 -11.08 -24.18
CA ALA A 190 8.66 -9.96 -23.31
C ALA A 190 7.18 -9.96 -22.94
N SER A 191 6.29 -10.26 -23.89
CA SER A 191 4.85 -10.37 -23.60
C SER A 191 4.50 -11.55 -22.71
N LEU A 192 5.10 -12.72 -22.91
CA LEU A 192 4.90 -13.87 -22.02
C LEU A 192 5.31 -13.55 -20.58
N LYS A 193 6.50 -12.96 -20.40
CA LYS A 193 7.00 -12.52 -19.08
C LYS A 193 6.11 -11.45 -18.46
N SER A 194 5.60 -10.52 -19.26
CA SER A 194 4.74 -9.43 -18.79
C SER A 194 3.38 -9.94 -18.33
N VAL A 195 2.74 -10.84 -19.08
CA VAL A 195 1.48 -11.49 -18.66
C VAL A 195 1.65 -12.21 -17.33
N TRP A 196 2.73 -12.97 -17.17
CA TRP A 196 3.05 -13.65 -15.90
C TRP A 196 3.27 -12.68 -14.74
N ASN A 197 4.12 -11.67 -14.94
CA ASN A 197 4.46 -10.72 -13.89
C ASN A 197 3.29 -9.82 -13.51
N LEU A 198 2.47 -9.41 -14.48
CA LEU A 198 1.22 -8.69 -14.21
C LEU A 198 0.27 -9.55 -13.39
N ALA A 199 0.09 -10.83 -13.73
CA ALA A 199 -0.77 -11.70 -12.94
C ALA A 199 -0.28 -11.82 -11.49
N LYS A 200 1.02 -12.07 -11.27
CA LYS A 200 1.60 -12.10 -9.91
C LYS A 200 1.35 -10.79 -9.15
N LEU A 201 1.60 -9.65 -9.80
CA LEU A 201 1.40 -8.34 -9.19
C LEU A 201 -0.08 -8.08 -8.85
N LEU A 202 -1.00 -8.45 -9.72
CA LEU A 202 -2.43 -8.19 -9.56
C LEU A 202 -3.04 -9.00 -8.40
N ILE A 203 -2.49 -10.16 -8.08
CA ILE A 203 -3.07 -11.04 -7.07
C ILE A 203 -2.07 -11.48 -6.00
N TYR A 204 -1.07 -12.31 -6.34
CA TYR A 204 -0.32 -13.10 -5.37
C TYR A 204 1.11 -13.40 -5.86
N ASP A 205 2.07 -13.41 -4.93
CA ASP A 205 3.43 -13.91 -5.19
C ASP A 205 3.83 -14.89 -4.05
N PRO A 206 3.77 -16.21 -4.28
CA PRO A 206 4.05 -17.19 -3.22
C PRO A 206 5.48 -17.11 -2.67
N ASN A 207 6.43 -16.62 -3.46
CA ASN A 207 7.84 -16.58 -3.08
C ASN A 207 8.18 -15.39 -2.18
N ARG A 208 7.26 -14.44 -2.04
CA ARG A 208 7.48 -13.17 -1.34
C ARG A 208 6.37 -12.86 -0.34
N ILE A 209 5.69 -13.88 0.17
CA ILE A 209 4.67 -13.67 1.21
C ILE A 209 5.33 -13.56 2.58
N THR A 210 5.05 -12.46 3.27
CA THR A 210 5.51 -12.21 4.63
C THR A 210 4.88 -13.21 5.59
N LYS A 211 5.70 -13.82 6.45
CA LYS A 211 5.25 -14.76 7.48
C LYS A 211 5.36 -14.12 8.86
N GLU A 212 4.70 -14.72 9.84
CA GLU A 212 4.70 -14.20 11.20
C GLU A 212 6.11 -14.19 11.81
N GLU A 213 6.90 -15.24 11.56
CA GLU A 213 8.29 -15.34 12.00
C GLU A 213 9.24 -14.32 11.35
N ASP A 214 8.82 -13.69 10.26
CA ASP A 214 9.62 -12.63 9.61
C ASP A 214 9.45 -11.30 10.34
N LEU A 215 8.31 -11.07 11.00
CA LEU A 215 8.07 -9.82 11.74
C LEU A 215 9.05 -9.64 12.90
N ASP A 216 9.44 -10.71 13.56
CA ASP A 216 10.37 -10.68 14.69
C ASP A 216 11.81 -10.32 14.26
N LYS A 217 12.11 -10.40 12.96
CA LYS A 217 13.41 -10.04 12.37
C LYS A 217 13.45 -8.62 11.83
N VAL A 218 12.29 -7.95 11.70
CA VAL A 218 12.20 -6.60 11.16
C VAL A 218 12.76 -5.62 12.19
N ASN A 219 13.74 -4.82 11.78
CA ASN A 219 14.23 -3.75 12.62
C ASN A 219 13.22 -2.59 12.62
N LEU A 220 12.41 -2.53 13.68
CA LEU A 220 11.35 -1.54 13.85
C LEU A 220 11.86 -0.08 13.91
N GLU A 221 13.16 0.13 14.13
CA GLU A 221 13.79 1.45 14.30
C GLU A 221 14.53 1.94 13.03
N SER A 222 15.06 1.03 12.21
CA SER A 222 15.85 1.39 11.01
C SER A 222 15.08 1.32 9.70
N ASP A 223 14.06 0.47 9.62
CA ASP A 223 13.36 0.18 8.37
C ASP A 223 12.31 1.25 8.09
N LYS A 224 12.81 2.39 7.60
CA LYS A 224 12.04 3.53 7.07
C LYS A 224 11.49 3.28 5.67
N THR A 225 11.89 2.19 5.03
CA THR A 225 11.50 1.80 3.68
C THR A 225 10.83 0.45 3.68
N SER A 226 9.70 0.37 2.99
CA SER A 226 8.93 -0.83 2.68
C SER A 226 9.51 -1.69 1.55
N HIS A 227 10.70 -1.38 1.03
CA HIS A 227 11.11 -1.88 -0.28
C HIS A 227 11.56 -3.35 -0.35
N ASN A 228 11.30 -4.16 0.69
CA ASN A 228 11.72 -5.56 0.73
C ASN A 228 10.56 -6.57 0.58
N HIS A 229 9.30 -6.12 0.54
CA HIS A 229 8.15 -7.01 0.41
C HIS A 229 7.56 -7.06 -1.00
N SER A 230 6.75 -8.09 -1.26
CA SER A 230 6.02 -8.23 -2.51
C SER A 230 5.09 -7.05 -2.75
N HIS A 231 4.94 -6.65 -4.02
CA HIS A 231 3.91 -5.69 -4.44
C HIS A 231 2.61 -6.38 -4.88
N ALA A 232 2.45 -7.68 -4.63
CA ALA A 232 1.19 -8.37 -4.87
C ALA A 232 0.15 -7.99 -3.81
N ILE A 233 -1.09 -7.72 -4.22
CA ILE A 233 -2.12 -7.22 -3.29
C ILE A 233 -2.43 -8.18 -2.15
N ILE A 234 -2.51 -9.50 -2.39
CA ILE A 234 -2.75 -10.51 -1.35
C ILE A 234 -1.59 -10.54 -0.35
N ASN A 235 -0.36 -10.44 -0.83
CA ASN A 235 0.83 -10.42 0.02
C ASN A 235 0.82 -9.20 0.94
N LEU A 236 0.53 -8.02 0.39
CA LEU A 236 0.47 -6.76 1.13
C LEU A 236 -0.67 -6.74 2.15
N THR A 237 -1.86 -7.20 1.77
CA THR A 237 -2.98 -7.29 2.74
C THR A 237 -2.68 -8.31 3.82
N ASN A 238 -2.00 -9.41 3.50
CA ASN A 238 -1.55 -10.39 4.49
C ASN A 238 -0.55 -9.76 5.47
N GLU A 239 0.47 -9.07 4.98
CA GLU A 239 1.43 -8.38 5.85
C GLU A 239 0.76 -7.30 6.71
N LEU A 240 -0.16 -6.53 6.13
CA LEU A 240 -0.95 -5.56 6.88
C LEU A 240 -1.75 -6.24 8.00
N GLY A 241 -2.30 -7.43 7.75
CA GLY A 241 -3.00 -8.22 8.76
C GLY A 241 -2.10 -8.71 9.89
N LEU A 242 -0.88 -9.16 9.58
CA LEU A 242 0.11 -9.55 10.59
C LEU A 242 0.48 -8.36 11.49
N TRP A 243 0.76 -7.19 10.91
CA TRP A 243 1.02 -5.97 11.69
C TRP A 243 -0.21 -5.47 12.44
N HIS A 244 -1.41 -5.63 11.88
CA HIS A 244 -2.66 -5.36 12.56
C HIS A 244 -2.79 -6.23 13.82
N LYS A 245 -2.50 -7.54 13.77
CA LYS A 245 -2.50 -8.40 14.96
C LYS A 245 -1.53 -7.92 16.03
N LYS A 246 -0.25 -7.69 15.67
CA LYS A 246 0.77 -7.19 16.61
C LYS A 246 0.36 -5.86 17.26
N LEU A 247 -0.20 -4.94 16.45
CA LEU A 247 -0.73 -3.68 16.94
C LEU A 247 -1.95 -3.88 17.86
N GLY A 248 -2.88 -4.78 17.53
CA GLY A 248 -4.07 -5.07 18.33
C GLY A 248 -3.75 -5.67 19.70
N GLU A 249 -2.76 -6.54 19.77
CA GLU A 249 -2.25 -7.08 21.03
C GLU A 249 -1.68 -5.98 21.92
N ASN A 250 -0.84 -5.10 21.36
CA ASN A 250 -0.19 -4.03 22.11
C ASN A 250 -1.13 -2.87 22.42
N TYR A 251 -2.12 -2.63 21.57
CA TYR A 251 -3.18 -1.67 21.82
C TYR A 251 -3.92 -2.01 23.13
N LYS A 252 -4.28 -3.28 23.36
CA LYS A 252 -4.94 -3.70 24.61
C LYS A 252 -4.07 -3.49 25.85
N LEU A 253 -2.75 -3.55 25.71
CA LEU A 253 -1.79 -3.44 26.82
C LEU A 253 -1.40 -1.99 27.12
N GLU A 254 -1.17 -1.16 26.08
CA GLU A 254 -0.56 0.16 26.22
C GLU A 254 -1.54 1.33 26.02
N LYS A 255 -2.78 1.11 25.54
CA LYS A 255 -3.74 2.18 25.25
C LYS A 255 -3.96 3.12 26.44
N ASP A 256 -4.22 2.57 27.63
CA ASP A 256 -4.52 3.40 28.81
C ASP A 256 -3.29 4.18 29.27
N THR A 257 -2.11 3.58 29.19
CA THR A 257 -0.82 4.23 29.46
C THR A 257 -0.56 5.37 28.48
N TYR A 258 -0.82 5.15 27.19
CA TYR A 258 -0.73 6.19 26.16
C TYR A 258 -1.72 7.34 26.43
N ILE A 259 -2.98 7.03 26.76
CA ILE A 259 -4.00 8.04 27.07
C ILE A 259 -3.61 8.85 28.31
N ALA A 260 -3.12 8.20 29.35
CA ALA A 260 -2.66 8.87 30.56
C ALA A 260 -1.46 9.78 30.28
N ALA A 261 -0.47 9.29 29.54
CA ALA A 261 0.70 10.08 29.12
C ALA A 261 0.29 11.28 28.27
N PHE A 262 -0.67 11.12 27.36
CA PHE A 262 -1.20 12.22 26.55
C PHE A 262 -1.90 13.28 27.40
N LYS A 263 -2.76 12.88 28.35
CA LYS A 263 -3.43 13.79 29.30
C LYS A 263 -2.43 14.56 30.18
N GLN A 264 -1.33 13.93 30.56
CA GLN A 264 -0.27 14.63 31.29
C GLN A 264 0.44 15.64 30.37
N MET A 265 0.83 15.22 29.17
CA MET A 265 1.52 16.08 28.21
C MET A 265 0.68 17.31 27.81
N ILE A 266 -0.63 17.15 27.56
CA ILE A 266 -1.47 18.27 27.09
C ILE A 266 -1.55 19.42 28.09
N SER A 267 -1.36 19.16 29.38
CA SER A 267 -1.31 20.20 30.43
C SER A 267 -0.12 21.14 30.29
N HIS A 268 0.90 20.74 29.51
CA HIS A 268 2.08 21.54 29.20
C HIS A 268 1.94 22.36 27.91
N ILE A 269 0.81 22.28 27.21
CA ILE A 269 0.54 23.15 26.05
C ILE A 269 -0.15 24.41 26.57
N VAL A 270 0.64 25.43 26.90
CA VAL A 270 0.15 26.72 27.43
C VAL A 270 0.02 27.73 26.28
N ASP A 271 -0.99 28.59 26.37
CA ASP A 271 -1.22 29.74 25.48
C ASP A 271 -1.28 29.42 23.98
N ASN A 272 -2.07 28.42 23.59
CA ASN A 272 -2.24 28.11 22.17
C ASN A 272 -3.66 27.66 21.77
N PRO A 273 -4.33 28.35 20.83
CA PRO A 273 -5.68 27.96 20.37
C PRO A 273 -5.70 26.59 19.67
N ASN A 274 -4.56 26.08 19.20
CA ASN A 274 -4.48 24.77 18.55
C ASN A 274 -4.55 23.59 19.54
N GLN A 275 -4.60 23.83 20.85
CA GLN A 275 -4.79 22.77 21.86
C GLN A 275 -6.09 22.00 21.65
N LEU A 276 -7.18 22.68 21.24
CA LEU A 276 -8.46 22.04 20.90
C LEU A 276 -8.32 21.09 19.71
N ALA A 277 -7.55 21.49 18.69
CA ALA A 277 -7.29 20.66 17.52
C ALA A 277 -6.52 19.38 17.90
N VAL A 278 -5.48 19.50 18.74
CA VAL A 278 -4.70 18.35 19.22
C VAL A 278 -5.56 17.34 19.97
N ASN A 279 -6.41 17.81 20.90
CA ASN A 279 -7.36 16.94 21.61
C ASN A 279 -8.33 16.27 20.64
N SER A 280 -8.88 17.01 19.68
CA SER A 280 -9.78 16.46 18.66
C SER A 280 -9.11 15.40 17.78
N ASN A 281 -7.88 15.65 17.31
CA ASN A 281 -7.15 14.69 16.48
C ASN A 281 -6.80 13.42 17.26
N GLN A 282 -6.38 13.54 18.53
CA GLN A 282 -6.10 12.38 19.38
C GLN A 282 -7.35 11.56 19.64
N GLN A 283 -8.47 12.21 19.97
CA GLN A 283 -9.74 11.54 20.20
C GLN A 283 -10.18 10.78 18.94
N LYS A 284 -10.18 11.43 17.78
CA LYS A 284 -10.58 10.79 16.51
C LYS A 284 -9.66 9.64 16.11
N ALA A 285 -8.35 9.76 16.34
CA ALA A 285 -7.39 8.69 16.09
C ALA A 285 -7.67 7.48 17.00
N LEU A 286 -7.93 7.70 18.30
CA LEU A 286 -8.26 6.63 19.23
C LEU A 286 -9.62 6.00 18.94
N GLU A 287 -10.64 6.79 18.58
CA GLU A 287 -11.93 6.27 18.13
C GLU A 287 -11.79 5.41 16.88
N ALA A 288 -10.93 5.80 15.93
CA ALA A 288 -10.64 5.00 14.75
C ALA A 288 -9.92 3.69 15.11
N LEU A 289 -8.95 3.71 16.03
CA LEU A 289 -8.29 2.49 16.54
C LEU A 289 -9.26 1.58 17.30
N SER A 290 -10.06 2.14 18.21
CA SER A 290 -11.13 1.44 18.92
C SER A 290 -12.04 0.76 17.93
N LYS A 291 -12.48 1.50 16.88
CA LYS A 291 -13.20 0.86 15.79
C LYS A 291 -12.38 -0.29 15.25
N ILE A 292 -11.15 -0.11 14.75
CA ILE A 292 -10.34 -1.17 14.11
C ILE A 292 -10.19 -2.46 14.95
N PHE A 293 -10.06 -2.35 16.28
CA PHE A 293 -9.66 -3.46 17.16
C PHE A 293 -10.73 -3.96 18.13
N GLU A 294 -11.75 -3.15 18.41
CA GLU A 294 -12.81 -3.46 19.36
C GLU A 294 -14.12 -3.69 18.61
N THR A 295 -14.94 -4.61 19.10
CA THR A 295 -16.33 -4.70 18.65
C THR A 295 -17.03 -3.41 19.03
N THR A 296 -17.47 -2.65 18.03
CA THR A 296 -18.11 -1.35 18.23
C THR A 296 -19.48 -1.36 17.57
N THR A 297 -20.46 -0.77 18.25
CA THR A 297 -21.80 -0.60 17.72
C THR A 297 -21.90 0.75 17.00
N GLN A 298 -22.37 0.76 15.77
CA GLN A 298 -22.66 1.98 15.03
C GLN A 298 -24.16 2.10 14.79
N ILE A 299 -24.70 3.31 14.96
CA ILE A 299 -26.08 3.61 14.57
C ILE A 299 -26.06 4.17 13.15
N VAL A 300 -26.68 3.46 12.21
CA VAL A 300 -26.85 3.90 10.82
C VAL A 300 -28.35 3.96 10.54
N GLY A 301 -28.88 5.15 10.25
CA GLY A 301 -30.31 5.32 9.98
C GLY A 301 -31.24 4.92 11.14
N GLY A 302 -30.77 5.06 12.39
CA GLY A 302 -31.52 4.64 13.59
C GLY A 302 -31.40 3.16 13.93
N VAL A 303 -30.66 2.37 13.14
CA VAL A 303 -30.44 0.93 13.38
C VAL A 303 -29.05 0.71 13.97
N SER A 304 -29.02 -0.01 15.10
CA SER A 304 -27.79 -0.49 15.74
C SER A 304 -27.17 -1.62 14.94
N GLN A 305 -25.97 -1.40 14.41
CA GLN A 305 -25.18 -2.40 13.68
C GLN A 305 -23.91 -2.71 14.49
N GLU A 306 -23.69 -3.98 14.80
CA GLU A 306 -22.41 -4.43 15.36
C GLU A 306 -21.36 -4.47 14.25
N ILE A 307 -20.25 -3.79 14.46
CA ILE A 307 -19.08 -3.92 13.61
C ILE A 307 -18.25 -5.07 14.15
N ASN A 308 -18.54 -6.29 13.69
CA ASN A 308 -17.70 -7.47 13.95
C ASN A 308 -16.55 -7.51 12.93
N LYS A 309 -15.31 -7.55 13.42
CA LYS A 309 -14.11 -7.30 12.62
C LYS A 309 -13.32 -8.56 12.36
N ASP A 310 -13.93 -9.48 11.64
CA ASP A 310 -13.17 -10.50 10.92
C ASP A 310 -12.64 -9.89 9.61
N TRP A 311 -11.67 -8.98 9.75
CA TRP A 311 -10.98 -8.42 8.60
C TRP A 311 -10.22 -9.56 7.92
N LYS A 312 -10.63 -9.95 6.72
CA LYS A 312 -10.00 -11.07 5.99
C LYS A 312 -8.66 -10.68 5.35
N LEU A 313 -7.82 -9.95 6.08
CA LEU A 313 -6.52 -9.45 5.62
C LEU A 313 -5.52 -10.59 5.38
N GLU A 314 -5.52 -11.59 6.26
CA GLU A 314 -4.65 -12.79 6.19
C GLU A 314 -5.40 -14.02 5.64
N SER A 315 -6.41 -13.81 4.79
CA SER A 315 -7.25 -14.89 4.29
C SER A 315 -6.46 -15.99 3.57
N GLU A 316 -6.43 -17.19 4.15
CA GLU A 316 -5.88 -18.38 3.49
C GLU A 316 -6.66 -18.76 2.23
N ASP A 317 -7.96 -18.43 2.17
CA ASP A 317 -8.77 -18.63 0.98
C ASP A 317 -8.27 -17.78 -0.20
N PHE A 318 -7.92 -16.51 0.05
CA PHE A 318 -7.34 -15.65 -0.99
C PHE A 318 -5.99 -16.19 -1.48
N LYS A 319 -5.12 -16.65 -0.57
CA LYS A 319 -3.83 -17.25 -0.95
C LYS A 319 -4.00 -18.51 -1.79
N LYS A 320 -4.93 -19.40 -1.41
CA LYS A 320 -5.24 -20.64 -2.15
C LYS A 320 -5.81 -20.33 -3.54
N LYS A 321 -6.79 -19.43 -3.64
CA LYS A 321 -7.35 -18.98 -4.92
C LYS A 321 -6.25 -18.36 -5.80
N GLY A 322 -5.40 -17.51 -5.22
CA GLY A 322 -4.27 -16.89 -5.91
C GLY A 322 -3.28 -17.92 -6.45
N GLN A 323 -2.85 -18.87 -5.62
CA GLN A 323 -1.95 -19.95 -6.04
C GLN A 323 -2.56 -20.80 -7.17
N SER A 324 -3.81 -21.25 -7.01
CA SER A 324 -4.49 -22.06 -8.02
C SER A 324 -4.57 -21.36 -9.37
N LEU A 325 -4.83 -20.04 -9.37
CA LEU A 325 -4.85 -19.23 -10.58
C LEU A 325 -3.48 -19.18 -11.24
N LEU A 326 -2.43 -18.87 -10.46
CA LEU A 326 -1.07 -18.79 -10.98
C LEU A 326 -0.61 -20.13 -11.56
N ASP A 327 -0.92 -21.24 -10.91
CA ASP A 327 -0.58 -22.59 -11.41
C ASP A 327 -1.26 -22.86 -12.76
N GLU A 328 -2.54 -22.51 -12.88
CA GLU A 328 -3.29 -22.66 -14.14
C GLU A 328 -2.71 -21.78 -15.25
N LEU A 329 -2.49 -20.48 -14.97
CA LEU A 329 -1.92 -19.55 -15.92
C LEU A 329 -0.51 -19.97 -16.36
N LYS A 330 0.34 -20.38 -15.41
CA LYS A 330 1.69 -20.85 -15.69
C LYS A 330 1.68 -22.06 -16.63
N LYS A 331 0.76 -23.00 -16.43
CA LYS A 331 0.58 -24.15 -17.32
C LYS A 331 0.26 -23.69 -18.74
N LYS A 332 -0.68 -22.75 -18.92
CA LYS A 332 -1.07 -22.22 -20.25
C LYS A 332 0.09 -21.48 -20.92
N LEU A 333 0.77 -20.58 -20.20
CA LEU A 333 1.92 -19.84 -20.73
C LEU A 333 3.09 -20.77 -21.09
N THR A 334 3.29 -21.84 -20.31
CA THR A 334 4.31 -22.86 -20.59
C THR A 334 4.05 -23.60 -21.89
N ILE A 335 2.78 -23.97 -22.16
CA ILE A 335 2.40 -24.62 -23.43
C ILE A 335 2.72 -23.71 -24.62
N ILE A 336 2.36 -22.43 -24.53
CA ILE A 336 2.66 -21.44 -25.58
C ILE A 336 4.18 -21.25 -25.74
N ARG A 337 4.91 -21.10 -24.63
CA ARG A 337 6.38 -20.97 -24.64
C ARG A 337 7.02 -22.16 -25.36
N ASP A 338 6.64 -23.36 -24.99
CA ASP A 338 7.27 -24.59 -25.50
C ASP A 338 6.94 -24.79 -27.00
N SER A 339 5.71 -24.48 -27.43
CA SER A 339 5.33 -24.57 -28.85
C SER A 339 6.07 -23.56 -29.74
N GLN A 340 6.55 -22.46 -29.15
CA GLN A 340 7.32 -21.43 -29.84
C GLN A 340 8.85 -21.61 -29.70
N GLY A 341 9.32 -22.72 -29.11
CA GLY A 341 10.74 -23.01 -28.97
C GLY A 341 11.47 -22.18 -27.90
N LEU A 342 10.74 -21.60 -26.95
CA LEU A 342 11.27 -20.66 -25.94
C LEU A 342 11.65 -21.31 -24.59
N LYS A 343 11.70 -22.66 -24.52
CA LYS A 343 11.83 -23.43 -23.27
C LYS A 343 13.04 -23.05 -22.41
N ASN A 344 14.16 -22.69 -23.04
CA ASN A 344 15.41 -22.35 -22.33
C ASN A 344 15.62 -20.82 -22.16
N ILE A 345 14.63 -20.01 -22.50
CA ILE A 345 14.75 -18.54 -22.59
C ILE A 345 13.76 -17.85 -21.62
N VAL A 346 12.55 -18.42 -21.48
CA VAL A 346 11.52 -17.90 -20.59
C VAL A 346 11.33 -18.84 -19.41
N ASP A 347 11.66 -18.35 -18.22
CA ASP A 347 11.37 -18.99 -16.96
C ASP A 347 10.19 -18.29 -16.26
N PHE A 348 9.28 -19.10 -15.72
CA PHE A 348 8.12 -18.66 -14.95
C PHE A 348 8.22 -19.09 -13.47
N ASP A 349 9.36 -19.64 -13.04
CA ASP A 349 9.67 -19.95 -11.64
C ASP A 349 9.93 -18.68 -10.78
#